data_AF-K2ES50-F1
#
_entry.id   AF-K2ES50-F1
#
_cell.length_a   1.000
_cell.length_b   1.000
_cell.length_c   1.000
_cell.angle_alpha   90.00
_cell.angle_beta   90.00
_cell.angle_gamma   90.00
#
_symmetry.space_group_name_H-M   'P 1'
#
loop_
_entity.id
_entity.type
_entity.pdbx_description
1 polymer ?
#
loop_
_entity_poly.entity_id
_entity_poly.type
_entity_poly.pdbx_seq_one_letter_code
_entity_poly.pdbx_strand_id
1 'polypeptide(L)'
;MNTIETLNEFLDMAQRNRKYAPNSVYGYRAALKLFADEVNEEEKSSMDLFKERYEQIFSNIVNKKKNIFSIASLQIYRKRVKKLLSDYEKYGVDPTKMANWTPLTTKPLGKTKSNEKPLSDVVIHPIEELSQTGNSKHEYSVRQGKKIIISYPYDFTLEEAKSIKSFADYLISMRGEDQT
;
A
#
# COMPACT_ATOMS: atom_id res chain seq x y z
N MET A 1 8.23 4.97 28.73
CA MET A 1 8.62 5.26 27.33
C MET A 1 7.65 4.50 26.46
N ASN A 2 6.97 5.16 25.52
CA ASN A 2 5.89 4.54 24.75
C ASN A 2 6.47 3.60 23.68
N THR A 3 5.87 2.43 23.49
CA THR A 3 6.20 1.44 22.45
C THR A 3 6.27 2.09 21.06
N ILE A 4 5.28 2.92 20.71
CA ILE A 4 5.22 3.56 19.39
C ILE A 4 6.32 4.60 19.23
N GLU A 5 6.62 5.38 20.27
CA GLU A 5 7.73 6.35 20.27
C GLU A 5 9.06 5.62 20.11
N THR A 6 9.27 4.55 20.87
CA THR A 6 10.47 3.70 20.81
C THR A 6 10.69 3.16 19.39
N LEU A 7 9.63 2.70 18.71
CA LEU A 7 9.73 2.23 17.32
C LEU A 7 10.00 3.38 16.34
N ASN A 8 9.49 4.59 16.57
CA ASN A 8 9.80 5.76 15.76
C ASN A 8 11.26 6.20 15.94
N GLU A 9 11.76 6.23 17.18
CA GLU A 9 13.18 6.53 17.45
C GLU A 9 14.11 5.50 16.82
N PHE A 10 13.74 4.22 16.86
CA PHE A 10 14.45 3.17 16.16
C PHE A 10 14.49 3.42 14.64
N LEU A 11 13.38 3.84 14.03
CA LEU A 11 13.33 4.21 12.62
C LEU A 11 14.27 5.38 12.30
N ASP A 12 14.31 6.40 13.16
CA ASP A 12 15.18 7.57 12.99
C ASP A 12 16.65 7.20 13.09
N MET A 13 16.99 6.34 14.04
CA MET A 13 18.34 5.79 14.17
C MET A 13 18.71 4.92 12.96
N ALA A 14 17.81 4.03 12.52
CA ALA A 14 18.04 3.19 11.35
C ALA A 14 18.22 4.02 10.06
N GLN A 15 17.44 5.10 9.90
CA GLN A 15 17.57 6.01 8.77
C GLN A 15 18.91 6.75 8.78
N ARG A 16 19.30 7.34 9.93
CA ARG A 16 20.58 8.04 10.09
C ARG A 16 21.77 7.13 9.78
N ASN A 17 21.69 5.87 10.19
CA ASN A 17 22.69 4.84 9.91
C ASN A 17 22.57 4.20 8.51
N ARG A 18 21.73 4.75 7.62
CA ARG A 18 21.50 4.25 6.25
C ARG A 18 21.05 2.79 6.18
N LYS A 19 20.45 2.26 7.26
CA LYS A 19 19.92 0.89 7.32
C LYS A 19 18.55 0.79 6.66
N TYR A 20 17.80 1.89 6.65
CA TYR A 20 16.58 2.05 5.87
C TYR A 20 16.66 3.24 4.92
N ALA A 21 16.07 3.07 3.74
CA ALA A 21 15.86 4.17 2.81
C ALA A 21 14.74 5.11 3.32
N PRO A 22 14.78 6.41 3.00
CA PRO A 22 13.76 7.38 3.42
C PRO A 22 12.32 6.93 3.10
N ASN A 23 12.09 6.41 1.89
CA ASN A 23 10.78 5.91 1.47
C ASN A 23 10.29 4.73 2.31
N SER A 24 11.21 3.86 2.74
CA SER A 24 10.87 2.75 3.64
C SER A 24 10.46 3.27 5.01
N VAL A 25 11.19 4.25 5.56
CA VAL A 25 10.88 4.88 6.86
C VAL A 25 9.51 5.53 6.83
N TYR A 26 9.19 6.30 5.79
CA TYR A 26 7.85 6.87 5.60
C TYR A 26 6.77 5.78 5.60
N GLY A 27 7.02 4.69 4.88
CA GLY A 27 6.11 3.55 4.82
C GLY A 27 5.90 2.84 6.17
N TYR A 28 6.93 2.75 7.00
CA TYR A 28 6.83 2.21 8.37
C TYR A 28 6.09 3.17 9.30
N ARG A 29 6.36 4.48 9.23
CA ARG A 29 5.65 5.50 10.04
C ARG A 29 4.16 5.53 9.74
N ALA A 30 3.79 5.46 8.46
CA ALA A 30 2.38 5.36 8.06
C ALA A 30 1.71 4.10 8.65
N ALA A 31 2.43 2.98 8.67
CA ALA A 31 1.94 1.75 9.28
C ALA A 31 1.80 1.89 10.80
N LEU A 32 2.81 2.43 11.49
CA LEU A 32 2.76 2.66 12.95
C LEU A 32 1.63 3.60 13.34
N LYS A 33 1.36 4.65 12.56
CA LYS A 33 0.24 5.57 12.81
C LYS A 33 -1.10 4.84 12.82
N LEU A 34 -1.32 3.91 11.90
CA LEU A 34 -2.55 3.09 11.88
C LEU A 34 -2.68 2.21 13.12
N PHE A 35 -1.57 1.71 13.65
CA PHE A 35 -1.57 0.94 14.90
C PHE A 35 -1.76 1.85 16.11
N ALA A 36 -1.13 3.02 16.16
CA ALA A 36 -1.22 3.95 17.28
C ALA A 36 -2.66 4.38 17.59
N ASP A 37 -3.53 4.47 16.58
CA ASP A 37 -4.97 4.76 16.73
C ASP A 37 -5.74 3.66 17.49
N GLU A 38 -5.23 2.43 17.51
CA GLU A 38 -5.96 1.23 17.98
C GLU A 38 -5.34 0.57 19.22
N VAL A 39 -4.19 1.07 19.68
CA VAL A 39 -3.44 0.51 20.80
C VAL A 39 -3.92 1.17 22.10
N ASN A 40 -4.19 0.37 23.12
CA ASN A 40 -4.57 0.88 24.44
C ASN A 40 -3.34 1.32 25.28
N GLU A 41 -3.56 1.97 26.41
CA GLU A 41 -2.46 2.50 27.23
C GLU A 41 -1.53 1.41 27.80
N GLU A 42 -2.06 0.21 28.07
CA GLU A 42 -1.26 -0.94 28.54
C GLU A 42 -0.29 -1.42 27.45
N GLU A 43 -0.78 -1.57 26.22
CA GLU A 43 0.01 -1.98 25.05
C GLU A 43 0.99 -0.90 24.61
N LYS A 44 0.65 0.39 24.78
CA LYS A 44 1.61 1.49 24.58
C LYS A 44 2.73 1.47 25.59
N SER A 45 2.49 0.95 26.79
CA SER A 45 3.47 0.94 27.88
C SER A 45 4.41 -0.27 27.82
N SER A 46 4.03 -1.33 27.13
CA SER A 46 4.81 -2.57 27.04
C SER A 46 4.97 -3.07 25.60
N MET A 47 6.23 -3.14 25.15
CA MET A 47 6.59 -3.72 23.85
C MET A 47 6.15 -5.19 23.74
N ASP A 48 6.25 -5.94 24.84
CA ASP A 48 5.92 -7.36 24.86
C ASP A 48 4.42 -7.57 24.73
N LEU A 49 3.60 -6.78 25.43
CA LEU A 49 2.14 -6.82 25.29
C LEU A 49 1.69 -6.39 23.89
N PHE A 50 2.33 -5.36 23.32
CA PHE A 50 2.04 -4.94 21.94
C PHE A 50 2.33 -6.07 20.95
N LYS A 51 3.44 -6.81 21.13
CA LYS A 51 3.79 -7.97 20.29
C LYS A 51 2.82 -9.12 20.47
N GLU A 52 2.47 -9.46 21.71
CA GLU A 52 1.54 -10.56 22.02
C GLU A 52 0.16 -10.29 21.40
N ARG A 53 -0.34 -9.07 21.53
CA ARG A 53 -1.66 -8.66 21.03
C ARG A 53 -1.64 -8.13 19.60
N TYR A 54 -0.50 -8.18 18.93
CA TYR A 54 -0.30 -7.60 17.60
C TYR A 54 -1.36 -8.02 16.57
N GLU A 55 -1.69 -9.31 16.51
CA GLU A 55 -2.67 -9.85 15.56
C GLU A 55 -4.12 -9.44 15.92
N GLN A 56 -4.40 -9.25 17.21
CA GLN A 56 -5.69 -8.75 17.69
C GLN A 56 -5.85 -7.27 17.33
N ILE A 57 -4.81 -6.45 17.57
CA ILE A 57 -4.79 -5.03 17.19
C ILE A 57 -4.99 -4.91 15.67
N PHE A 58 -4.30 -5.74 14.89
CA PHE A 58 -4.48 -5.74 13.43
C PHE A 58 -5.91 -6.12 13.00
N SER A 59 -6.52 -7.12 13.65
CA SER A 59 -7.92 -7.47 13.39
C SER A 59 -8.87 -6.30 13.65
N ASN A 60 -8.63 -5.53 14.72
CA ASN A 60 -9.40 -4.33 15.04
C ASN A 60 -9.23 -3.24 13.96
N ILE A 61 -7.99 -3.00 13.51
CA ILE A 61 -7.70 -2.06 12.41
C ILE A 61 -8.47 -2.47 11.15
N VAL A 62 -8.42 -3.76 10.77
CA VAL A 62 -9.13 -4.25 9.58
C VAL A 62 -10.63 -3.99 9.71
N ASN A 63 -11.23 -4.31 10.85
CA ASN A 63 -12.67 -4.12 11.07
C ASN A 63 -13.10 -2.66 10.98
N LYS A 64 -12.30 -1.73 11.52
CA LYS A 64 -12.61 -0.28 11.52
C LYS A 64 -12.27 0.41 10.21
N LYS A 65 -11.22 -0.04 9.50
CA LYS A 65 -10.66 0.66 8.34
C LYS A 65 -10.96 -0.03 7.00
N LYS A 66 -11.70 -1.15 6.98
CA LYS A 66 -12.10 -1.91 5.76
C LYS A 66 -12.81 -1.09 4.69
N ASN A 67 -13.48 0.00 5.06
CA ASN A 67 -14.20 0.86 4.12
C ASN A 67 -13.29 1.93 3.48
N ILE A 68 -12.10 2.17 4.05
CA ILE A 68 -11.18 3.23 3.62
C ILE A 68 -10.00 2.62 2.86
N PHE A 69 -9.50 1.47 3.32
CA PHE A 69 -8.33 0.81 2.73
C PHE A 69 -8.71 -0.54 2.14
N SER A 70 -8.06 -0.89 1.03
CA SER A 70 -8.13 -2.24 0.50
C SER A 70 -7.46 -3.24 1.47
N ILE A 71 -7.95 -4.47 1.47
CA ILE A 71 -7.37 -5.58 2.26
C ILE A 71 -5.88 -5.76 1.92
N ALA A 72 -5.52 -5.59 0.64
CA ALA A 72 -4.14 -5.68 0.19
C ALA A 72 -3.24 -4.62 0.87
N SER A 73 -3.70 -3.36 0.93
CA SER A 73 -2.98 -2.28 1.63
C SER A 73 -2.84 -2.56 3.12
N LEU A 74 -3.89 -3.06 3.78
CA LEU A 74 -3.85 -3.44 5.18
C LEU A 74 -2.82 -4.56 5.45
N GLN A 75 -2.74 -5.56 4.57
CA GLN A 75 -1.72 -6.61 4.67
C GLN A 75 -0.29 -6.08 4.46
N ILE A 76 -0.11 -5.05 3.64
CA ILE A 76 1.19 -4.37 3.49
C ILE A 76 1.57 -3.69 4.80
N TYR A 77 0.65 -2.95 5.43
CA TYR A 77 0.91 -2.32 6.73
C TYR A 77 1.21 -3.35 7.82
N ARG A 78 0.49 -4.47 7.84
CA ARG A 78 0.80 -5.61 8.72
C ARG A 78 2.24 -6.08 8.53
N LYS A 79 2.62 -6.45 7.30
CA LYS A 79 3.97 -6.93 7.00
C LYS A 79 5.05 -5.92 7.42
N ARG A 80 4.80 -4.62 7.24
CA ARG A 80 5.72 -3.56 7.64
C ARG A 80 5.92 -3.50 9.15
N VAL A 81 4.85 -3.44 9.94
CA VAL A 81 4.97 -3.40 11.41
C VAL A 81 5.59 -4.69 11.95
N LYS A 82 5.19 -5.86 11.41
CA LYS A 82 5.80 -7.15 11.79
C LYS A 82 7.30 -7.19 11.52
N LYS A 83 7.73 -6.71 10.34
CA LYS A 83 9.15 -6.59 10.01
C LYS A 83 9.86 -5.63 10.96
N LEU A 84 9.27 -4.47 11.21
CA LEU A 84 9.84 -3.47 12.11
C LEU A 84 10.06 -4.02 13.53
N LEU A 85 9.08 -4.74 14.07
CA LEU A 85 9.20 -5.40 15.38
C LEU A 85 10.35 -6.42 15.41
N SER A 86 10.48 -7.21 14.35
CA SER A 86 11.56 -8.19 14.24
C SER A 86 12.94 -7.53 14.12
N ASP A 87 13.05 -6.46 13.32
CA ASP A 87 14.29 -5.71 13.16
C ASP A 87 14.66 -4.97 14.45
N TYR A 88 13.68 -4.40 15.17
CA TYR A 88 13.89 -3.78 16.48
C TYR A 88 14.41 -4.78 17.53
N GLU A 89 13.83 -5.97 17.59
CA GLU A 89 14.28 -7.01 18.52
C GLU A 89 15.73 -7.47 18.24
N LYS A 90 16.09 -7.53 16.95
CA LYS A 90 17.43 -7.96 16.54
C LYS A 90 18.49 -6.87 16.67
N TYR A 91 18.15 -5.63 16.36
CA TYR A 91 19.13 -4.55 16.15
C TYR A 91 18.86 -3.30 16.98
N GLY A 92 17.64 -3.11 17.50
CA GLY A 92 17.24 -1.90 18.23
C GLY A 92 17.57 -1.92 19.71
N VAL A 93 17.67 -3.11 20.31
CA VAL A 93 17.98 -3.26 21.75
C VAL A 93 19.48 -3.06 22.05
N ASP A 94 20.35 -3.40 21.10
CA ASP A 94 21.81 -3.35 21.27
C ASP A 94 22.45 -2.45 20.20
N PRO A 95 23.09 -1.32 20.60
CA PRO A 95 23.78 -0.42 19.67
C PRO A 95 24.84 -1.10 18.80
N THR A 96 25.50 -2.14 19.31
CA THR A 96 26.55 -2.88 18.59
C THR A 96 25.95 -3.67 17.42
N LYS A 97 24.75 -4.23 17.63
CA LYS A 97 24.03 -4.95 16.57
C LYS A 97 23.50 -4.01 15.50
N MET A 98 23.07 -2.81 15.88
CA MET A 98 22.70 -1.76 14.93
C MET A 98 23.87 -1.38 14.02
N ALA A 99 25.07 -1.18 14.58
CA ALA A 99 26.25 -0.84 13.79
C ALA A 99 26.56 -1.92 12.74
N ASN A 100 26.54 -3.19 13.16
CA ASN A 100 26.84 -4.36 12.33
C ASN A 100 25.68 -4.82 11.44
N TRP A 101 24.50 -4.18 11.53
CA TRP A 101 23.35 -4.54 10.72
C TRP A 101 23.65 -4.30 9.24
N THR A 102 23.73 -5.36 8.45
CA THR A 102 23.82 -5.26 7.00
C THR A 102 22.42 -5.52 6.43
N PRO A 103 21.65 -4.48 6.09
CA PRO A 103 20.32 -4.68 5.53
C PRO A 103 20.44 -5.47 4.22
N LEU A 104 19.57 -6.46 4.02
CA LEU A 104 19.49 -7.16 2.75
C LEU A 104 19.12 -6.15 1.67
N THR A 105 20.10 -5.70 0.90
CA THR A 105 19.85 -5.06 -0.38
C THR A 105 19.29 -6.13 -1.30
N THR A 106 17.96 -6.13 -1.47
CA THR A 106 17.36 -6.80 -2.62
C THR A 106 17.96 -6.12 -3.83
N LYS A 107 18.90 -6.81 -4.49
CA LYS A 107 19.38 -6.36 -5.81
C LYS A 107 18.11 -6.15 -6.64
N PRO A 108 17.94 -5.00 -7.32
CA PRO A 108 16.89 -4.91 -8.32
C PRO A 108 17.07 -6.13 -9.21
N LEU A 109 16.03 -6.96 -9.38
CA LEU A 109 16.08 -8.05 -10.34
C LEU A 109 16.54 -7.40 -11.64
N GLY A 110 17.78 -7.67 -12.05
CA GLY A 110 18.25 -7.26 -13.37
C GLY A 110 17.20 -7.75 -14.35
N LYS A 111 16.78 -6.88 -15.26
CA LYS A 111 15.76 -7.18 -16.26
C LYS A 111 16.16 -8.45 -17.01
N THR A 112 15.70 -9.61 -16.55
CA THR A 112 15.74 -10.84 -17.32
C THR A 112 14.81 -10.56 -18.48
N LYS A 113 15.37 -10.39 -19.67
CA LYS A 113 14.61 -10.35 -20.92
C LYS A 113 13.97 -11.72 -21.10
N SER A 114 12.81 -11.93 -20.48
CA SER A 114 11.92 -13.05 -20.81
C SER A 114 11.01 -12.58 -21.94
N ASN A 115 11.16 -13.20 -23.10
CA ASN A 115 10.17 -13.14 -24.16
C ASN A 115 8.80 -13.57 -23.62
N GLU A 116 7.82 -12.70 -23.86
CA GLU A 116 6.38 -13.00 -24.04
C GLU A 116 5.61 -13.71 -22.92
N LYS A 117 4.90 -12.88 -22.12
CA LYS A 117 3.44 -12.91 -21.91
C LYS A 117 3.04 -11.60 -21.20
N PRO A 118 2.12 -10.77 -21.74
CA PRO A 118 1.79 -9.50 -21.10
C PRO A 118 0.78 -9.71 -19.97
N LEU A 119 1.28 -9.79 -18.74
CA LEU A 119 0.52 -9.47 -17.53
C LEU A 119 0.85 -8.02 -17.19
N SER A 120 -0.12 -7.14 -17.38
CA SER A 120 0.02 -5.69 -17.23
C SER A 120 0.36 -5.26 -15.80
N ASP A 121 1.64 -4.95 -15.61
CA ASP A 121 2.21 -3.78 -14.93
C ASP A 121 1.54 -3.26 -13.66
N VAL A 122 2.03 -3.75 -12.52
CA VAL A 122 2.08 -2.98 -11.27
C VAL A 122 3.24 -2.01 -11.37
N VAL A 123 2.96 -0.78 -11.79
CA VAL A 123 3.92 0.33 -11.75
C VAL A 123 3.99 0.86 -10.31
N ILE A 124 5.15 0.66 -9.67
CA ILE A 124 5.49 1.32 -8.40
C ILE A 124 6.20 2.63 -8.77
N HIS A 125 5.51 3.77 -8.61
CA HIS A 125 6.13 5.08 -8.76
C HIS A 125 6.90 5.51 -7.49
N PRO A 126 8.03 6.22 -7.61
CA PRO A 126 8.62 7.00 -6.52
C PRO A 126 7.65 8.10 -6.10
N ILE A 127 7.52 8.34 -4.80
CA ILE A 127 6.74 9.47 -4.26
C ILE A 127 7.63 10.71 -4.36
N GLU A 128 7.54 11.41 -5.47
CA GLU A 128 7.96 12.81 -5.60
C GLU A 128 6.71 13.62 -5.99
N GLU A 129 6.43 14.65 -5.20
CA GLU A 129 5.52 15.78 -5.40
C GLU A 129 4.10 15.54 -5.94
N LEU A 130 3.12 16.09 -5.19
CA LEU A 130 1.75 16.28 -5.65
C LEU A 130 1.73 16.89 -7.07
N SER A 131 1.46 16.05 -8.05
CA SER A 131 1.04 16.42 -9.38
C SER A 131 -0.32 15.77 -9.62
N GLN A 132 -1.34 16.61 -9.80
CA GLN A 132 -2.75 16.24 -9.97
C GLN A 132 -2.98 15.59 -11.35
N THR A 133 -2.42 14.41 -11.60
CA THR A 133 -2.59 13.66 -12.85
C THR A 133 -3.10 12.24 -12.60
N GLY A 134 -4.06 12.10 -11.67
CA GLY A 134 -4.64 10.81 -11.33
C GLY A 134 -5.78 10.43 -12.28
N ASN A 135 -5.62 9.36 -13.06
CA ASN A 135 -6.76 8.78 -13.79
C ASN A 135 -7.75 8.16 -12.80
N SER A 136 -9.03 8.51 -12.93
CA SER A 136 -10.14 7.88 -12.22
C SER A 136 -10.57 6.61 -12.94
N LYS A 137 -10.94 5.57 -12.17
CA LYS A 137 -11.35 4.27 -12.70
C LYS A 137 -12.66 3.80 -12.08
N HIS A 138 -13.61 3.41 -12.93
CA HIS A 138 -14.87 2.78 -12.55
C HIS A 138 -14.98 1.38 -13.17
N GLU A 139 -15.40 0.41 -12.36
CA GLU A 139 -15.54 -1.00 -12.76
C GLU A 139 -16.99 -1.44 -12.60
N TYR A 140 -17.59 -1.95 -13.68
CA TYR A 140 -18.97 -2.43 -13.71
C TYR A 140 -19.01 -3.89 -14.16
N SER A 141 -19.64 -4.75 -13.36
CA SER A 141 -19.82 -6.17 -13.70
C SER A 141 -21.09 -6.35 -14.53
N VAL A 142 -20.95 -6.81 -15.78
CA VAL A 142 -22.08 -6.92 -16.73
C VAL A 142 -22.69 -8.32 -16.72
N ARG A 143 -21.87 -9.37 -16.62
CA ARG A 143 -22.29 -10.78 -16.53
C ARG A 143 -21.30 -11.55 -15.68
N GLN A 144 -21.61 -12.79 -15.30
CA GLN A 144 -20.67 -13.65 -14.57
C GLN A 144 -19.34 -13.77 -15.32
N GLY A 145 -18.26 -13.34 -14.67
CA GLY A 145 -16.91 -13.33 -15.24
C GLY A 145 -16.63 -12.25 -16.31
N LYS A 146 -17.61 -11.38 -16.63
CA LYS A 146 -17.44 -10.31 -17.63
C LYS A 146 -17.66 -8.94 -17.01
N LYS A 147 -16.68 -8.06 -17.17
CA LYS A 147 -16.68 -6.70 -16.63
C LYS A 147 -16.32 -5.66 -17.68
N ILE A 148 -16.83 -4.46 -17.48
CA ILE A 148 -16.45 -3.24 -18.20
C ILE A 148 -15.65 -2.37 -17.23
N ILE A 149 -14.54 -1.84 -17.72
CA ILE A 149 -13.70 -0.90 -16.98
C ILE A 149 -13.67 0.39 -17.79
N ILE A 150 -14.02 1.50 -17.14
CA ILE A 150 -13.90 2.84 -17.72
C ILE A 150 -12.81 3.57 -16.94
N SER A 151 -11.78 4.03 -17.64
CA SER A 151 -10.69 4.83 -17.09
C SER A 151 -10.68 6.18 -17.78
N TYR A 152 -10.61 7.26 -17.02
CA TYR A 152 -10.68 8.64 -17.52
C TYR A 152 -9.81 9.56 -16.66
N PRO A 153 -9.32 10.69 -17.20
CA PRO A 153 -8.43 11.58 -16.46
C PRO A 153 -9.18 12.37 -15.38
N TYR A 154 -8.47 12.99 -14.44
CA TYR A 154 -9.09 13.77 -13.35
C TYR A 154 -9.84 15.01 -13.87
N ASP A 155 -9.34 15.60 -14.95
CA ASP A 155 -9.85 16.79 -15.62
C ASP A 155 -10.88 16.46 -16.73
N PHE A 156 -11.53 15.30 -16.63
CA PHE A 156 -12.51 14.82 -17.61
C PHE A 156 -13.62 15.84 -17.91
N THR A 157 -13.75 16.15 -19.20
CA THR A 157 -14.58 17.24 -19.70
C THR A 157 -15.96 16.76 -20.16
N LEU A 158 -16.90 17.71 -20.32
CA LEU A 158 -18.24 17.42 -20.83
C LEU A 158 -18.24 16.93 -22.28
N GLU A 159 -17.29 17.38 -23.10
CA GLU A 159 -17.16 16.95 -24.50
C GLU A 159 -16.73 15.48 -24.58
N GLU A 160 -15.75 15.09 -23.78
CA GLU A 160 -15.31 13.69 -23.68
C GLU A 160 -16.43 12.77 -23.16
N ALA A 161 -17.25 13.25 -22.21
CA ALA A 161 -18.43 12.54 -21.74
C ALA A 161 -19.46 12.33 -22.87
N LYS A 162 -19.69 13.33 -23.72
CA LYS A 162 -20.57 13.21 -24.90
C LYS A 162 -20.00 12.21 -25.90
N SER A 163 -18.69 12.20 -26.14
CA SER A 163 -18.05 11.22 -27.03
C SER A 163 -18.22 9.78 -26.53
N ILE A 164 -18.07 9.54 -25.22
CA ILE A 164 -18.31 8.21 -24.63
C ILE A 164 -19.79 7.81 -24.77
N LYS A 165 -20.71 8.75 -24.56
CA LYS A 165 -22.14 8.51 -24.76
C LYS A 165 -22.44 8.13 -26.21
N SER A 166 -21.92 8.89 -27.19
CA SER A 166 -22.09 8.58 -28.61
C SER A 166 -21.51 7.21 -28.99
N PHE A 167 -20.38 6.83 -28.41
CA PHE A 167 -19.81 5.50 -28.59
C PHE A 167 -20.71 4.39 -28.03
N ALA A 168 -21.30 4.58 -26.85
CA ALA A 168 -22.26 3.65 -26.28
C ALA A 168 -23.53 3.54 -27.15
N ASP A 169 -24.07 4.67 -27.62
CA ASP A 169 -25.22 4.73 -28.52
C ASP A 169 -24.92 4.00 -29.85
N TYR A 170 -23.71 4.12 -30.39
CA TYR A 170 -23.26 3.36 -31.57
C TYR A 170 -23.18 1.84 -31.32
N LEU A 171 -22.67 1.41 -30.17
CA LEU A 171 -22.64 -0.02 -29.83
C LEU A 171 -24.06 -0.61 -29.70
N ILE A 172 -25.03 0.20 -29.30
CA ILE A 172 -26.45 -0.18 -29.26
C ILE A 172 -27.00 -0.30 -30.68
N SER A 173 -26.74 0.66 -31.57
CA SER A 173 -27.23 0.60 -32.95
C SER A 173 -26.66 -0.58 -33.73
N MET A 174 -25.38 -0.90 -33.56
CA MET A 174 -24.72 -2.06 -34.18
C MET A 174 -25.31 -3.41 -33.75
N ARG A 175 -25.89 -3.50 -32.54
CA ARG A 175 -26.56 -4.72 -32.06
C ARG A 175 -28.04 -4.77 -32.40
N GLY A 176 -28.64 -3.65 -32.80
CA GLY A 176 -30.04 -3.57 -33.21
C GLY A 176 -30.30 -4.09 -34.63
N GLU A 177 -29.27 -4.24 -35.46
CA GLU A 177 -29.39 -4.72 -36.85
C GLU A 177 -29.33 -6.26 -36.99
N ASP A 178 -28.93 -6.99 -35.93
CA ASP A 178 -28.85 -8.45 -35.92
C ASP A 178 -30.17 -9.15 -35.48
N GLN A 179 -31.30 -8.42 -35.42
CA GLN A 179 -32.62 -8.97 -35.10
C GLN A 179 -33.71 -8.64 -36.13
N THR A 180 -33.38 -8.74 -37.41
CA THR A 180 -34.37 -8.83 -38.50
C THR A 180 -34.12 -10.05 -39.37
#